data_AF-A0A2R6GM49-F1
#
_entry.id   AF-A0A2R6GM49-F1
#
_cell.length_a   1.000
_cell.length_b   1.000
_cell.length_c   1.000
_cell.angle_alpha   90.00
_cell.angle_beta   90.00
_cell.angle_gamma   90.00
#
_symmetry.space_group_name_H-M   'P 1'
#
loop_
_entity.id
_entity.type
_entity.pdbx_description
1 polymer ?
#
loop_
_entity_poly.entity_id
_entity_poly.type
_entity_poly.pdbx_seq_one_letter_code
_entity_poly.pdbx_strand_id
1 'polypeptide(L)'
;MDRLMASVFGVGSTDTTNEAGTVTKRWVSTKLYRWFERNFPEMMHTARDKRIPARVLGASEEEIRRFLVGAFAGDGGVESEAMSFSTASEGLSRDYADALSKIGVASRIHHDGAEDSWKVYVMGDSTERFVERVVDPADDRYDEAMAFAERSNGTPRHHDVLPTSAAREIRSLRRLLGLRLTGGFRPHLDEGYGVQVETVEEELDTLRERADELEAALRDADDLATVRDAAGWSCRQLAERLDGETTSSVSYAESGGYDAERRANLTDRAHGAVAEALEEFERRADALEARCDLRFYRVREVETIPNAGDDACKWVYDVTVEPTNTFVSQGVVLHNSISISKAGINATLKARCSLLGAANPKYGRFDQYEPIGEQIDLEPALISRFDLIFTVTDEPDEEDDANLAEHIINTNYAGELHTHRENTATSNVTQEEVD
;
A
#
# COMPACT_ATOMS: atom_id res chain seq x y z
N MET A 1 12.20 -6.76 30.89
CA MET A 1 13.59 -6.59 30.41
C MET A 1 14.55 -7.64 30.98
N ASP A 2 14.59 -7.87 32.31
CA ASP A 2 15.55 -8.82 32.94
C ASP A 2 15.51 -10.24 32.34
N ARG A 3 14.30 -10.78 32.12
CA ARG A 3 14.11 -12.10 31.50
C ARG A 3 14.77 -12.18 30.11
N LEU A 4 14.64 -11.12 29.29
CA LEU A 4 15.19 -11.06 27.94
C LEU A 4 16.72 -11.01 27.99
N MET A 5 17.28 -10.18 28.87
CA MET A 5 18.74 -10.04 29.01
C MET A 5 19.38 -11.33 29.54
N ALA A 6 18.72 -12.01 30.48
CA ALA A 6 19.17 -13.29 30.98
C ALA A 6 19.06 -14.41 29.93
N SER A 7 17.94 -14.50 29.20
CA SER A 7 17.73 -15.59 28.24
C SER A 7 18.54 -15.45 26.95
N VAL A 8 18.74 -14.21 26.47
CA VAL A 8 19.43 -13.95 25.19
C VAL A 8 20.93 -13.78 25.40
N PHE A 9 21.34 -13.03 26.43
CA PHE A 9 22.74 -12.66 26.64
C PHE A 9 23.38 -13.34 27.84
N GLY A 10 22.60 -14.00 28.70
CA GLY A 10 23.12 -14.62 29.92
C GLY A 10 23.62 -13.60 30.95
N VAL A 11 23.12 -12.36 30.92
CA VAL A 11 23.59 -11.27 31.80
C VAL A 11 22.46 -10.79 32.71
N GLY A 12 22.75 -10.73 34.02
CA GLY A 12 21.87 -10.12 35.03
C GLY A 12 22.10 -8.61 35.15
N SER A 13 21.08 -7.89 35.64
CA SER A 13 21.20 -6.46 35.93
C SER A 13 21.77 -6.22 37.33
N THR A 14 22.41 -5.07 37.50
CA THR A 14 22.59 -4.42 38.79
C THR A 14 21.65 -3.23 38.84
N ASP A 15 20.76 -3.20 39.82
CA ASP A 15 19.71 -2.20 39.93
C ASP A 15 20.14 -1.15 40.96
N THR A 16 19.88 0.13 40.67
CA THR A 16 20.15 1.24 41.59
C THR A 16 18.97 2.20 41.56
N THR A 17 18.40 2.48 42.72
CA THR A 17 17.26 3.42 42.84
C THR A 17 17.78 4.77 43.32
N ASN A 18 17.43 5.85 42.62
CA ASN A 18 17.78 7.21 43.05
C ASN A 18 16.81 7.74 44.12
N GLU A 19 17.08 8.92 44.67
CA GLU A 19 16.22 9.55 45.70
C GLU A 19 14.80 9.86 45.22
N ALA A 20 14.60 10.01 43.91
CA ALA A 20 13.30 10.21 43.27
C ALA A 20 12.54 8.91 43.00
N GLY A 21 13.07 7.75 43.41
CA GLY A 21 12.44 6.44 43.19
C GLY A 21 12.67 5.84 41.80
N THR A 22 13.43 6.50 40.92
CA THR A 22 13.77 5.97 39.59
C THR A 22 14.75 4.81 39.73
N VAL A 23 14.37 3.65 39.20
CA VAL A 23 15.23 2.46 39.16
C VAL A 23 16.06 2.44 37.88
N THR A 24 17.37 2.55 38.02
CA THR A 24 18.33 2.35 36.93
C THR A 24 18.77 0.89 36.91
N LYS A 25 18.44 0.17 35.83
CA LYS A 25 18.95 -1.19 35.58
C LYS A 25 20.23 -1.11 34.74
N ARG A 26 21.32 -1.72 35.21
CA ARG A 26 22.63 -1.71 34.54
C ARG A 26 23.14 -3.12 34.26
N TRP A 27 23.42 -3.42 32.99
CA TRP A 27 24.10 -4.66 32.59
C TRP A 27 25.56 -4.36 32.23
N VAL A 28 26.49 -4.79 33.07
CA VAL A 28 27.93 -4.55 32.86
C VAL A 28 28.53 -5.72 32.07
N SER A 29 28.65 -5.57 30.75
CA SER A 29 29.24 -6.59 29.88
C SER A 29 29.88 -5.96 28.64
N THR A 30 31.21 -6.10 28.51
CA THR A 30 31.94 -5.68 27.31
C THR A 30 31.49 -6.44 26.07
N LYS A 31 31.10 -7.71 26.22
CA LYS A 31 30.58 -8.52 25.10
C LYS A 31 29.26 -7.94 24.58
N LEU A 32 28.36 -7.56 25.49
CA LEU A 32 27.09 -6.94 25.15
C LEU A 32 27.28 -5.58 24.47
N TYR A 33 28.15 -4.73 25.02
CA TYR A 33 28.46 -3.43 24.44
C TYR A 33 28.98 -3.55 23.00
N ARG A 34 30.00 -4.39 22.77
CA ARG A 34 30.57 -4.63 21.44
C ARG A 34 29.56 -5.25 20.48
N TRP A 35 28.63 -6.04 20.99
CA TRP A 35 27.55 -6.59 20.17
C TRP A 35 26.61 -5.49 19.68
N PHE A 36 26.19 -4.56 20.55
CA PHE A 36 25.38 -3.41 20.12
C PHE A 36 26.15 -2.49 19.17
N GLU A 37 27.40 -2.16 19.48
CA GLU A 37 28.25 -1.32 18.60
C GLU A 37 28.40 -1.92 17.19
N ARG A 38 28.53 -3.25 17.08
CA ARG A 38 28.66 -3.93 15.79
C ARG A 38 27.35 -4.06 15.03
N ASN A 39 26.23 -4.28 15.72
CA ASN A 39 24.95 -4.64 15.08
C ASN A 39 24.00 -3.44 14.93
N PHE A 40 24.08 -2.47 15.85
CA PHE A 40 23.20 -1.31 15.95
C PHE A 40 24.00 -0.04 16.34
N PRO A 41 25.06 0.33 15.60
CA PRO A 41 25.88 1.50 15.89
C PRO A 41 25.06 2.79 16.00
N GLU A 42 23.96 2.90 15.25
CA GLU A 42 23.04 4.05 15.22
C GLU A 42 22.45 4.41 16.59
N MET A 43 22.31 3.41 17.48
CA MET A 43 21.78 3.58 18.83
C MET A 43 22.87 3.92 19.86
N MET A 44 24.15 3.78 19.48
CA MET A 44 25.31 3.93 20.37
C MET A 44 25.89 5.35 20.36
N HIS A 45 25.25 6.29 19.68
CA HIS A 45 25.61 7.70 19.68
C HIS A 45 25.04 8.48 20.88
N THR A 46 25.40 9.77 20.98
CA THR A 46 24.84 10.67 21.99
C THR A 46 23.33 10.85 21.77
N ALA A 47 22.61 11.31 22.78
CA ALA A 47 21.15 11.46 22.71
C ALA A 47 20.66 12.31 21.51
N ARG A 48 21.49 13.23 21.01
CA ARG A 48 21.17 14.13 19.88
C ARG A 48 21.40 13.49 18.51
N ASP A 49 22.25 12.47 18.45
CA ASP A 49 22.66 11.82 17.20
C ASP A 49 22.11 10.39 17.06
N LYS A 50 21.34 9.91 18.04
CA LYS A 50 20.70 8.59 17.99
C LYS A 50 19.78 8.47 16.76
N ARG A 51 19.74 7.29 16.16
CA ARG A 51 18.85 6.95 15.03
C ARG A 51 18.27 5.56 15.23
N ILE A 52 17.09 5.29 14.65
CA ILE A 52 16.61 3.90 14.57
C ILE A 52 17.55 3.14 13.64
N PRO A 53 18.02 1.93 14.01
CA PRO A 53 18.90 1.17 13.14
C PRO A 53 18.27 0.91 11.78
N ALA A 54 19.03 1.09 10.69
CA ALA A 54 18.50 0.95 9.32
C ALA A 54 17.92 -0.46 9.07
N ARG A 55 18.49 -1.47 9.73
CA ARG A 55 18.00 -2.85 9.70
C ARG A 55 16.58 -2.99 10.26
N VAL A 56 16.23 -2.23 11.31
CA VAL A 56 14.88 -2.20 11.89
C VAL A 56 13.93 -1.47 10.95
N LEU A 57 14.30 -0.30 10.42
CA LEU A 57 13.48 0.42 9.44
C LEU A 57 13.25 -0.40 8.15
N GLY A 58 14.20 -1.26 7.78
CA GLY A 58 14.08 -2.18 6.68
C GLY A 58 13.30 -3.47 7.00
N ALA A 59 13.05 -3.78 8.27
CA ALA A 59 12.50 -5.04 8.75
C ALA A 59 11.01 -5.19 8.42
N SER A 60 10.41 -6.34 8.76
CA SER A 60 8.96 -6.55 8.62
C SER A 60 8.15 -5.56 9.47
N GLU A 61 6.88 -5.38 9.13
CA GLU A 61 5.96 -4.53 9.90
C GLU A 61 5.91 -4.93 11.39
N GLU A 62 5.91 -6.23 11.68
CA GLU A 62 5.90 -6.76 13.05
C GLU A 62 7.20 -6.43 13.82
N GLU A 63 8.35 -6.45 13.16
CA GLU A 63 9.63 -6.08 13.81
C GLU A 63 9.69 -4.58 14.12
N ILE A 64 9.20 -3.74 13.19
CA ILE A 64 9.07 -2.29 13.42
C ILE A 64 8.09 -2.04 14.56
N ARG A 65 6.93 -2.71 14.56
CA ARG A 65 5.92 -2.61 15.61
C ARG A 65 6.52 -2.96 16.98
N ARG A 66 7.21 -4.09 17.11
CA ARG A 66 7.85 -4.48 18.39
C ARG A 66 8.93 -3.52 18.84
N PHE A 67 9.68 -2.94 17.91
CA PHE A 67 10.62 -1.86 18.23
C PHE A 67 9.88 -0.66 18.80
N LEU A 68 8.79 -0.22 18.17
CA LEU A 68 7.97 0.89 18.63
C LEU A 68 7.33 0.63 20.00
N VAL A 69 6.89 -0.60 20.29
CA VAL A 69 6.38 -0.99 21.62
C VAL A 69 7.46 -0.74 22.70
N GLY A 70 8.69 -1.24 22.45
CA GLY A 70 9.80 -1.02 23.37
C GLY A 70 10.22 0.44 23.49
N ALA A 71 10.19 1.17 22.38
CA ALA A 71 10.49 2.61 22.35
C ALA A 71 9.42 3.42 23.11
N PHE A 72 8.14 3.09 22.98
CA PHE A 72 7.06 3.78 23.67
C PHE A 72 7.10 3.50 25.17
N ALA A 73 7.40 2.27 25.57
CA ALA A 73 7.62 1.91 26.97
C ALA A 73 8.72 2.75 27.64
N GLY A 74 9.75 3.17 26.89
CA GLY A 74 10.85 4.01 27.38
C GLY A 74 10.60 5.52 27.26
N ASP A 75 10.31 5.97 26.04
CA ASP A 75 10.31 7.39 25.63
C ASP A 75 8.92 7.92 25.25
N GLY A 76 7.89 7.08 25.35
CA GLY A 76 6.50 7.44 25.06
C GLY A 76 5.89 8.33 26.13
N GLY A 77 4.80 9.01 25.78
CA GLY A 77 4.00 9.80 26.70
C GLY A 77 2.54 9.79 26.30
N VAL A 78 1.66 9.73 27.30
CA VAL A 78 0.21 9.93 27.17
C VAL A 78 -0.11 11.19 27.96
N GLU A 79 -0.48 12.25 27.26
CA GLU A 79 -0.91 13.53 27.80
C GLU A 79 -2.44 13.66 27.63
N SER A 80 -3.07 14.64 28.29
CA SER A 80 -4.52 14.83 28.21
C SER A 80 -5.04 15.03 26.78
N GLU A 81 -4.21 15.63 25.92
CA GLU A 81 -4.55 16.02 24.55
C GLU A 81 -3.71 15.31 23.47
N ALA A 82 -2.76 14.45 23.84
CA ALA A 82 -1.89 13.81 22.86
C ALA A 82 -1.20 12.53 23.35
N MET A 83 -0.90 11.64 22.42
CA MET A 83 0.10 10.59 22.59
C MET A 83 1.34 10.93 21.76
N SER A 84 2.53 10.74 22.31
CA SER A 84 3.77 11.09 21.58
C SER A 84 4.99 10.27 21.99
N PHE A 85 6.02 10.31 21.15
CA PHE A 85 7.40 10.00 21.53
C PHE A 85 8.17 11.29 21.77
N SER A 86 9.07 11.31 22.75
CA SER A 86 9.96 12.46 23.01
C SER A 86 11.43 12.08 22.80
N THR A 87 12.20 12.94 22.15
CA THR A 87 13.64 12.71 21.91
C THR A 87 14.42 14.00 21.74
N ALA A 88 15.71 14.01 22.10
CA ALA A 88 16.61 15.14 21.82
C ALA A 88 17.21 15.10 20.39
N SER A 89 17.00 14.01 19.64
CA SER A 89 17.52 13.84 18.29
C SER A 89 16.47 14.15 17.24
N GLU A 90 16.77 15.13 16.38
CA GLU A 90 15.97 15.40 15.19
C GLU A 90 15.89 14.16 14.28
N GLY A 91 17.02 13.48 14.08
CA GLY A 91 17.08 12.28 13.25
C GLY A 91 16.20 11.16 13.78
N LEU A 92 16.25 10.87 15.09
CA LEU A 92 15.38 9.87 15.70
C LEU A 92 13.90 10.24 15.60
N SER A 93 13.56 11.53 15.69
CA SER A 93 12.16 11.97 15.54
C SER A 93 11.61 11.71 14.13
N ARG A 94 12.44 11.89 13.10
CA ARG A 94 12.11 11.54 11.71
C ARG A 94 11.98 10.03 11.55
N ASP A 95 12.90 9.26 12.12
CA ASP A 95 12.86 7.81 12.05
C ASP A 95 11.61 7.22 12.75
N TYR A 96 11.19 7.80 13.88
CA TYR A 96 9.93 7.42 14.54
C TYR A 96 8.73 7.68 13.64
N ALA A 97 8.67 8.84 12.99
CA ALA A 97 7.59 9.16 12.04
C ALA A 97 7.54 8.17 10.87
N ASP A 98 8.71 7.80 10.33
CA ASP A 98 8.82 6.79 9.26
C ASP A 98 8.38 5.40 9.74
N ALA A 99 8.80 4.99 10.94
CA ALA A 99 8.44 3.71 11.55
C ALA A 99 6.94 3.63 11.82
N LEU A 100 6.33 4.69 12.36
CA LEU A 100 4.88 4.79 12.58
C LEU A 100 4.12 4.70 11.26
N SER A 101 4.56 5.44 10.24
CA SER A 101 3.93 5.42 8.92
C SER A 101 3.94 4.01 8.29
N LYS A 102 5.02 3.25 8.49
CA LYS A 102 5.15 1.86 8.01
C LYS A 102 4.20 0.87 8.68
N ILE A 103 3.69 1.20 9.87
CA ILE A 103 2.64 0.42 10.56
C ILE A 103 1.28 1.12 10.46
N GLY A 104 1.11 2.01 9.49
CA GLY A 104 -0.14 2.73 9.24
C GLY A 104 -0.50 3.77 10.29
N VAL A 105 0.38 4.13 11.23
CA VAL A 105 0.11 5.16 12.23
C VAL A 105 0.64 6.50 11.72
N ALA A 106 -0.23 7.47 11.54
CA ALA A 106 0.21 8.78 11.11
C ALA A 106 0.67 9.65 12.28
N SER A 107 1.70 10.47 12.03
CA SER A 107 2.33 11.30 13.06
C SER A 107 2.69 12.70 12.56
N ARG A 108 2.92 13.62 13.50
CA ARG A 108 3.47 14.97 13.25
C ARG A 108 4.65 15.23 14.17
N ILE A 109 5.73 15.75 13.59
CA ILE A 109 6.93 16.17 14.33
C ILE A 109 6.77 17.63 14.78
N HIS A 110 7.16 17.91 16.01
CA HIS A 110 7.23 19.25 16.57
C HIS A 110 8.55 19.42 17.34
N HIS A 111 9.25 20.53 17.09
CA HIS A 111 10.40 20.94 17.89
C HIS A 111 9.96 21.91 18.97
N ASP A 112 10.27 21.59 20.21
CA ASP A 112 10.16 22.49 21.34
C ASP A 112 11.50 23.22 21.52
N GLY A 113 11.52 24.51 21.19
CA GLY A 113 12.71 25.34 21.29
C GLY A 113 13.12 25.68 22.73
N ALA A 114 12.24 25.51 23.72
CA ALA A 114 12.58 25.79 25.13
C ALA A 114 13.35 24.62 25.75
N GLU A 115 12.87 23.40 25.51
CA GLU A 115 13.51 22.16 26.00
C GLU A 115 14.55 21.59 25.02
N ASP A 116 14.65 22.22 23.84
CA ASP A 116 15.48 21.77 22.71
C ASP A 116 15.30 20.27 22.43
N SER A 117 14.04 19.88 22.31
CA SER A 117 13.61 18.50 22.14
C SER A 117 12.54 18.37 21.05
N TRP A 118 12.35 17.15 20.57
CA TRP A 118 11.44 16.81 19.50
C TRP A 118 10.35 15.90 20.03
N LYS A 119 9.10 16.26 19.74
CA LYS A 119 7.93 15.43 20.00
C LYS A 119 7.35 14.90 18.69
N VAL A 120 7.10 13.60 18.65
CA VAL A 120 6.43 12.91 17.54
C VAL A 120 5.03 12.57 17.98
N TYR A 121 4.07 13.42 17.64
CA TYR A 121 2.68 13.29 18.03
C TYR A 121 1.94 12.30 17.13
N VAL A 122 1.18 11.40 17.73
CA VAL A 122 0.22 10.54 17.02
C VAL A 122 -0.96 11.39 16.59
N MET A 123 -1.34 11.31 15.31
CA MET A 123 -2.47 12.05 14.77
C MET A 123 -3.79 11.44 15.24
N GLY A 124 -4.81 12.27 15.44
CA GLY A 124 -6.11 11.87 16.02
C GLY A 124 -6.77 10.66 15.34
N ASP A 125 -6.68 10.59 14.00
CA ASP A 125 -7.21 9.49 13.18
C ASP A 125 -6.41 8.18 13.26
N SER A 126 -5.27 8.20 13.92
CA SER A 126 -4.37 7.04 14.09
C SER A 126 -4.25 6.62 15.55
N THR A 127 -4.97 7.26 16.48
CA THR A 127 -4.85 7.03 17.92
C THR A 127 -5.23 5.60 18.30
N GLU A 128 -6.37 5.11 17.83
CA GLU A 128 -6.83 3.73 18.07
C GLU A 128 -5.83 2.70 17.53
N ARG A 129 -5.42 2.86 16.26
CA ARG A 129 -4.42 1.99 15.61
C ARG A 129 -3.08 2.03 16.34
N PHE A 130 -2.69 3.18 16.88
CA PHE A 130 -1.49 3.31 17.67
C PHE A 130 -1.58 2.54 18.99
N VAL A 131 -2.69 2.68 19.71
CA VAL A 131 -2.92 1.95 20.96
C VAL A 131 -2.89 0.44 20.70
N GLU A 132 -3.63 -0.03 19.70
CA GLU A 132 -3.69 -1.44 19.32
C GLU A 132 -2.31 -2.02 18.98
N ARG A 133 -1.49 -1.27 18.23
CA ARG A 133 -0.24 -1.80 17.67
C ARG A 133 0.97 -1.57 18.56
N VAL A 134 1.02 -0.45 19.29
CA VAL A 134 2.24 0.06 19.94
C VAL A 134 2.16 0.08 21.46
N VAL A 135 0.97 0.30 22.05
CA VAL A 135 0.85 0.39 23.51
C VAL A 135 0.61 -1.02 24.06
N ASP A 136 1.61 -1.58 24.75
CA ASP A 136 1.48 -2.89 25.37
C ASP A 136 0.41 -2.86 26.47
N PRO A 137 -0.52 -3.83 26.56
CA PRO A 137 -1.47 -3.93 27.67
C PRO A 137 -0.84 -4.02 29.07
N ALA A 138 0.45 -4.38 29.15
CA ALA A 138 1.22 -4.37 30.39
C ALA A 138 1.90 -3.02 30.69
N ASP A 139 1.78 -2.02 29.82
CA ASP A 139 2.26 -0.65 30.08
C ASP A 139 1.30 0.05 31.04
N ASP A 140 1.83 0.70 32.08
CA ASP A 140 1.02 1.38 33.10
C ASP A 140 0.14 2.50 32.51
N ARG A 141 0.46 3.00 31.32
CA ARG A 141 -0.28 4.05 30.61
C ARG A 141 -1.34 3.50 29.65
N TYR A 142 -1.51 2.18 29.56
CA TYR A 142 -2.43 1.55 28.60
C TYR A 142 -3.88 2.03 28.77
N ASP A 143 -4.40 2.06 30.00
CA ASP A 143 -5.77 2.50 30.27
C ASP A 143 -5.99 3.98 29.91
N GLU A 144 -4.98 4.83 30.19
CA GLU A 144 -5.01 6.25 29.82
C GLU A 144 -4.99 6.44 28.30
N ALA A 145 -4.18 5.65 27.59
CA ALA A 145 -4.07 5.65 26.13
C ALA A 145 -5.38 5.21 25.46
N MET A 146 -5.99 4.13 25.96
CA MET A 146 -7.31 3.65 25.53
C MET A 146 -8.38 4.72 25.71
N ALA A 147 -8.46 5.30 26.92
CA ALA A 147 -9.44 6.35 27.21
C ALA A 147 -9.22 7.59 26.33
N PHE A 148 -7.96 7.93 26.01
CA PHE A 148 -7.64 9.00 25.08
C PHE A 148 -8.11 8.69 23.65
N ALA A 149 -7.85 7.48 23.14
CA ALA A 149 -8.29 7.07 21.81
C ALA A 149 -9.82 7.12 21.67
N GLU A 150 -10.56 6.64 22.67
CA GLU A 150 -12.03 6.72 22.70
C GLU A 150 -12.54 8.16 22.63
N ARG A 151 -11.96 9.07 23.43
CA ARG A 151 -12.32 10.51 23.39
C ARG A 151 -11.96 11.15 22.05
N SER A 152 -10.80 10.80 21.49
CA SER A 152 -10.34 11.31 20.20
C SER A 152 -11.25 10.88 19.06
N ASN A 153 -11.80 9.67 19.10
CA ASN A 153 -12.77 9.18 18.12
C ASN A 153 -14.12 9.89 18.22
N GLY A 154 -14.53 10.37 19.40
CA GLY A 154 -15.75 11.16 19.59
C GLY A 154 -15.65 12.63 19.17
N THR A 155 -14.48 13.11 18.76
CA THR A 155 -14.26 14.52 18.39
C THR A 155 -14.20 14.67 16.86
N PRO A 156 -15.03 15.54 16.24
CA PRO A 156 -14.99 15.78 14.80
C PRO A 156 -13.60 16.19 14.31
N ARG A 157 -13.14 15.55 13.23
CA ARG A 157 -11.76 15.67 12.76
C ARG A 157 -11.64 16.82 11.75
N HIS A 158 -11.23 17.99 12.21
CA HIS A 158 -11.06 19.17 11.32
C HIS A 158 -9.93 19.05 10.29
N HIS A 159 -9.06 18.05 10.42
CA HIS A 159 -7.88 17.87 9.56
C HIS A 159 -8.09 16.80 8.48
N ASP A 160 -9.20 16.07 8.56
CA ASP A 160 -9.53 15.01 7.62
C ASP A 160 -10.33 15.62 6.47
N VAL A 161 -9.61 16.17 5.49
CA VAL A 161 -10.19 16.98 4.43
C VAL A 161 -9.79 16.47 3.05
N LEU A 162 -10.78 16.33 2.17
CA LEU A 162 -10.56 16.14 0.75
C LEU A 162 -10.19 17.47 0.08
N PRO A 163 -9.45 17.44 -1.04
CA PRO A 163 -9.17 18.64 -1.82
C PRO A 163 -10.46 19.31 -2.33
N THR A 164 -10.38 20.59 -2.69
CA THR A 164 -11.52 21.38 -3.25
C THR A 164 -12.23 20.73 -4.44
N SER A 165 -11.58 19.76 -5.11
CA SER A 165 -12.23 18.92 -6.12
C SER A 165 -13.47 18.18 -5.58
N ALA A 166 -13.50 17.78 -4.31
CA ALA A 166 -14.66 17.11 -3.71
C ALA A 166 -15.88 18.03 -3.70
N ALA A 167 -15.72 19.30 -3.30
CA ALA A 167 -16.77 20.31 -3.39
C ALA A 167 -17.28 20.51 -4.83
N ARG A 168 -16.39 20.47 -5.84
CA ARG A 168 -16.81 20.56 -7.26
C ARG A 168 -17.59 19.31 -7.67
N GLU A 169 -17.16 18.13 -7.21
CA GLU A 169 -17.78 16.85 -7.51
C GLU A 169 -19.19 16.77 -6.92
N ILE A 170 -19.36 17.05 -5.62
CA ILE A 170 -20.67 17.09 -4.95
C ILE A 170 -21.62 18.04 -5.67
N ARG A 171 -21.16 19.24 -6.04
CA ARG A 171 -21.99 20.20 -6.81
C ARG A 171 -22.37 19.65 -8.19
N SER A 172 -21.50 18.88 -8.83
CA SER A 172 -21.80 18.23 -10.11
C SER A 172 -22.82 17.11 -9.92
N LEU A 173 -22.68 16.26 -8.90
CA LEU A 173 -23.61 15.17 -8.58
C LEU A 173 -25.00 15.72 -8.22
N ARG A 174 -25.07 16.80 -7.42
CA ARG A 174 -26.33 17.51 -7.13
C ARG A 174 -27.04 17.93 -8.43
N ARG A 175 -26.31 18.50 -9.39
CA ARG A 175 -26.89 18.90 -10.68
C ARG A 175 -27.32 17.70 -11.53
N LEU A 176 -26.59 16.59 -11.45
CA LEU A 176 -26.92 15.35 -12.16
C LEU A 176 -28.28 14.82 -11.69
N LEU A 177 -28.52 14.83 -10.37
CA LEU A 177 -29.79 14.43 -9.74
C LEU A 177 -30.88 15.53 -9.70
N GLY A 178 -30.70 16.62 -10.47
CA GLY A 178 -31.67 17.71 -10.56
C GLY A 178 -31.84 18.56 -9.29
N LEU A 179 -30.94 18.41 -8.32
CA LEU A 179 -30.94 19.21 -7.11
C LEU A 179 -30.38 20.61 -7.36
N ARG A 180 -30.95 21.59 -6.66
CA ARG A 180 -30.40 22.95 -6.64
C ARG A 180 -29.07 22.96 -5.90
N LEU A 181 -28.18 23.84 -6.37
CA LEU A 181 -26.93 24.08 -5.66
C LEU A 181 -27.18 24.86 -4.38
N THR A 182 -26.57 24.40 -3.30
CA THR A 182 -26.48 25.14 -2.04
C THR A 182 -25.28 26.08 -2.06
N GLY A 183 -25.35 27.15 -1.28
CA GLY A 183 -24.21 28.07 -1.09
C GLY A 183 -23.09 27.49 -0.22
N GLY A 184 -23.32 26.34 0.44
CA GLY A 184 -22.44 25.78 1.47
C GLY A 184 -21.02 25.48 0.97
N PHE A 185 -20.86 25.04 -0.28
CA PHE A 185 -19.55 24.73 -0.86
C PHE A 185 -18.82 25.93 -1.47
N ARG A 186 -19.45 27.11 -1.52
CA ARG A 186 -18.86 28.29 -2.14
C ARG A 186 -17.61 28.79 -1.40
N PRO A 187 -17.59 28.91 -0.06
CA PRO A 187 -16.38 29.31 0.68
C PRO A 187 -15.20 28.38 0.43
N HIS A 188 -15.43 27.05 0.39
CA HIS A 188 -14.37 26.07 0.12
C HIS A 188 -13.72 26.29 -1.26
N LEU A 189 -14.51 26.65 -2.26
CA LEU A 189 -14.02 26.87 -3.63
C LEU A 189 -13.35 28.24 -3.79
N ASP A 190 -13.90 29.28 -3.15
CA ASP A 190 -13.41 30.66 -3.26
C ASP A 190 -12.12 30.84 -2.46
N GLU A 191 -12.01 30.23 -1.27
CA GLU A 191 -10.85 30.36 -0.37
C GLU A 191 -9.84 29.20 -0.50
N GLY A 192 -10.19 28.15 -1.24
CA GLY A 192 -9.31 27.01 -1.48
C GLY A 192 -9.18 26.06 -0.29
N TYR A 193 -10.17 26.03 0.62
CA TYR A 193 -10.20 25.10 1.73
C TYR A 193 -10.66 23.71 1.32
N GLY A 194 -10.11 22.69 1.97
CA GLY A 194 -10.60 21.32 1.82
C GLY A 194 -12.02 21.16 2.34
N VAL A 195 -12.65 20.04 1.99
CA VAL A 195 -13.97 19.64 2.51
C VAL A 195 -13.76 18.50 3.50
N GLN A 196 -14.34 18.59 4.70
CA GLN A 196 -14.22 17.52 5.69
C GLN A 196 -14.82 16.21 5.17
N VAL A 197 -14.17 15.08 5.47
CA VAL A 197 -14.63 13.73 5.09
C VAL A 197 -16.09 13.51 5.52
N GLU A 198 -16.40 13.78 6.78
CA GLU A 198 -17.75 13.66 7.35
C GLU A 198 -18.79 14.45 6.52
N THR A 199 -18.47 15.69 6.12
CA THR A 199 -19.36 16.48 5.26
C THR A 199 -19.53 15.89 3.86
N VAL A 200 -18.50 15.23 3.32
CA VAL A 200 -18.60 14.53 2.03
C VAL A 200 -19.52 13.32 2.17
N GLU A 201 -19.35 12.52 3.23
CA GLU A 201 -20.16 11.33 3.52
C GLU A 201 -21.64 11.70 3.71
N GLU A 202 -21.96 12.68 4.56
CA GLU A 202 -23.34 13.17 4.76
C GLU A 202 -24.00 13.64 3.46
N GLU A 203 -23.24 14.30 2.60
CA GLU A 203 -23.74 14.78 1.31
C GLU A 203 -23.91 13.64 0.30
N LEU A 204 -23.04 12.63 0.32
CA LEU A 204 -23.20 11.42 -0.49
C LEU A 204 -24.43 10.62 -0.07
N ASP A 205 -24.69 10.48 1.23
CA ASP A 205 -25.89 9.84 1.76
C ASP A 205 -27.15 10.56 1.28
N THR A 206 -27.20 11.89 1.43
CA THR A 206 -28.32 12.72 0.93
C THR A 206 -28.53 12.55 -0.59
N LEU A 207 -27.44 12.42 -1.35
CA LEU A 207 -27.51 12.23 -2.80
C LEU A 207 -28.00 10.82 -3.17
N ARG A 208 -27.58 9.79 -2.43
CA ARG A 208 -28.04 8.41 -2.62
C ARG A 208 -29.52 8.26 -2.30
N GLU A 209 -29.99 8.85 -1.20
CA GLU A 209 -31.42 8.92 -0.89
C GLU A 209 -32.22 9.57 -2.02
N ARG A 210 -31.69 10.66 -2.60
CA ARG A 210 -32.33 11.31 -3.76
C ARG A 210 -32.33 10.42 -5.01
N ALA A 211 -31.28 9.65 -5.24
CA ALA A 211 -31.20 8.71 -6.36
C ALA A 211 -32.26 7.61 -6.22
N ASP A 212 -32.43 7.06 -5.02
CA ASP A 212 -33.46 6.06 -4.70
C ASP A 212 -34.88 6.61 -4.92
N GLU A 213 -35.15 7.84 -4.45
CA GLU A 213 -36.42 8.53 -4.69
C GLU A 213 -36.70 8.73 -6.18
N LEU A 214 -35.67 9.09 -6.95
CA LEU A 214 -35.76 9.30 -8.39
C LEU A 214 -36.06 7.98 -9.10
N GLU A 215 -35.36 6.91 -8.76
CA GLU A 215 -35.58 5.59 -9.35
C GLU A 215 -37.02 5.10 -9.09
N ALA A 216 -37.53 5.30 -7.87
CA ALA A 216 -38.90 4.99 -7.53
C ALA A 216 -39.91 5.83 -8.34
N ALA A 217 -39.68 7.13 -8.45
CA ALA A 217 -40.57 8.05 -9.19
C ALA A 217 -40.60 7.77 -10.70
N LEU A 218 -39.51 7.27 -11.29
CA LEU A 218 -39.47 6.91 -12.71
C LEU A 218 -40.36 5.72 -13.05
N ARG A 219 -40.57 4.77 -12.13
CA ARG A 219 -41.40 3.59 -12.39
C ARG A 219 -42.86 3.93 -12.70
N ASP A 220 -43.34 5.06 -12.17
CA ASP A 220 -44.72 5.54 -12.33
C ASP A 220 -44.82 6.71 -13.34
N ALA A 221 -43.72 7.07 -14.01
CA ALA A 221 -43.68 8.20 -14.93
C ALA A 221 -44.03 7.78 -16.37
N ASP A 222 -45.29 7.98 -16.76
CA ASP A 222 -45.85 7.53 -18.04
C ASP A 222 -45.65 8.52 -19.21
N ASP A 223 -45.24 9.75 -18.94
CA ASP A 223 -45.10 10.79 -19.96
C ASP A 223 -43.83 11.64 -19.79
N LEU A 224 -43.49 12.41 -20.82
CA LEU A 224 -42.26 13.20 -20.85
C LEU A 224 -42.20 14.22 -19.70
N ALA A 225 -43.34 14.82 -19.33
CA ALA A 225 -43.40 15.85 -18.30
C ALA A 225 -43.15 15.24 -16.92
N THR A 226 -43.78 14.10 -16.63
CA THR A 226 -43.62 13.34 -15.39
C THR A 226 -42.20 12.82 -15.22
N VAL A 227 -41.57 12.30 -16.29
CA VAL A 227 -40.15 11.88 -16.26
C VAL A 227 -39.24 13.08 -15.96
N ARG A 228 -39.45 14.20 -16.65
CA ARG A 228 -38.63 15.41 -16.45
C ARG A 228 -38.79 15.98 -15.04
N ASP A 229 -40.02 16.05 -14.55
CA ASP A 229 -40.34 16.59 -13.24
C ASP A 229 -39.81 15.67 -12.12
N ALA A 230 -39.91 14.34 -12.30
CA ALA A 230 -39.30 13.36 -11.40
C ALA A 230 -37.78 13.58 -11.30
N ALA A 231 -37.10 13.74 -12.44
CA ALA A 231 -35.66 14.03 -12.50
C ALA A 231 -35.27 15.40 -11.91
N GLY A 232 -36.22 16.31 -11.69
CA GLY A 232 -35.95 17.68 -11.25
C GLY A 232 -35.22 18.51 -12.32
N TRP A 233 -35.33 18.13 -13.59
CA TRP A 233 -34.64 18.79 -14.69
C TRP A 233 -35.51 19.87 -15.33
N SER A 234 -34.89 20.96 -15.77
CA SER A 234 -35.53 21.90 -16.69
C SER A 234 -35.62 21.30 -18.10
N CYS A 235 -36.54 21.80 -18.95
CA CYS A 235 -36.62 21.36 -20.36
C CYS A 235 -35.28 21.50 -21.09
N ARG A 236 -34.46 22.48 -20.69
CA ARG A 236 -33.11 22.67 -21.22
C ARG A 236 -32.17 21.53 -20.82
N GLN A 237 -32.15 21.16 -19.53
CA GLN A 237 -31.28 20.09 -19.02
C GLN A 237 -31.64 18.73 -19.61
N LEU A 238 -32.94 18.48 -19.81
CA LEU A 238 -33.39 17.27 -20.50
C LEU A 238 -32.99 17.30 -21.98
N ALA A 239 -33.22 18.41 -22.69
CA ALA A 239 -32.82 18.55 -24.09
C ALA A 239 -31.30 18.39 -24.31
N GLU A 240 -30.46 18.88 -23.40
CA GLU A 240 -28.99 18.71 -23.45
C GLU A 240 -28.56 17.23 -23.37
N ARG A 241 -29.43 16.33 -22.90
CA ARG A 241 -29.19 14.87 -22.82
C ARG A 241 -29.89 14.08 -23.91
N LEU A 242 -30.71 14.74 -24.73
CA LEU A 242 -31.46 14.12 -25.81
C LEU A 242 -30.86 14.56 -27.14
N ASP A 243 -30.05 13.71 -27.76
CA ASP A 243 -29.40 14.01 -29.04
C ASP A 243 -30.39 14.52 -30.11
N GLY A 244 -30.09 15.68 -30.68
CA GLY A 244 -30.91 16.29 -31.73
C GLY A 244 -32.19 16.97 -31.25
N GLU A 245 -32.43 17.04 -29.94
CA GLU A 245 -33.57 17.76 -29.36
C GLU A 245 -33.18 19.14 -28.82
N THR A 246 -34.16 20.03 -28.72
CA THR A 246 -33.97 21.39 -28.23
C THR A 246 -34.90 21.65 -27.05
N THR A 247 -34.60 22.66 -26.24
CA THR A 247 -35.50 23.08 -25.15
C THR A 247 -36.94 23.29 -25.64
N SER A 248 -37.10 23.84 -26.85
CA SER A 248 -38.42 24.09 -27.46
C SER A 248 -39.11 22.81 -27.93
N SER A 249 -38.39 21.79 -28.40
CA SER A 249 -39.02 20.53 -28.81
C SER A 249 -39.54 19.75 -27.60
N VAL A 250 -38.79 19.72 -26.51
CA VAL A 250 -39.24 19.15 -25.22
C VAL A 250 -40.48 19.87 -24.71
N SER A 251 -40.46 21.22 -24.66
CA SER A 251 -41.61 22.01 -24.19
C SER A 251 -42.84 21.85 -25.11
N TYR A 252 -42.64 21.78 -26.42
CA TYR A 252 -43.73 21.57 -27.37
C TYR A 252 -44.36 20.18 -27.23
N ALA A 253 -43.54 19.14 -27.01
CA ALA A 253 -44.01 17.78 -26.74
C ALA A 253 -44.82 17.70 -25.43
N GLU A 254 -44.35 18.33 -24.35
CA GLU A 254 -45.08 18.41 -23.07
C GLU A 254 -46.42 19.15 -23.18
N SER A 255 -46.51 20.13 -24.09
CA SER A 255 -47.75 20.88 -24.34
C SER A 255 -48.76 20.14 -25.24
N GLY A 256 -48.53 18.85 -25.52
CA GLY A 256 -49.37 18.04 -26.40
C GLY A 256 -49.07 18.18 -27.89
N GLY A 257 -47.95 18.82 -28.26
CA GLY A 257 -47.44 18.87 -29.62
C GLY A 257 -46.96 17.51 -30.13
N TYR A 258 -46.70 17.44 -31.44
CA TYR A 258 -46.36 16.20 -32.19
C TYR A 258 -47.46 15.13 -32.20
N ASP A 259 -47.22 14.03 -32.92
CA ASP A 259 -48.06 12.84 -32.85
C ASP A 259 -47.71 11.99 -31.60
N ALA A 260 -48.54 10.98 -31.34
CA ALA A 260 -48.37 10.11 -30.17
C ALA A 260 -47.08 9.28 -30.23
N GLU A 261 -46.66 8.87 -31.42
CA GLU A 261 -45.45 8.05 -31.63
C GLU A 261 -44.18 8.85 -31.25
N ARG A 262 -44.07 10.10 -31.73
CA ARG A 262 -42.95 10.96 -31.40
C ARG A 262 -42.91 11.34 -29.93
N ARG A 263 -44.07 11.57 -29.29
CA ARG A 263 -44.11 11.82 -27.83
C ARG A 263 -43.66 10.59 -27.03
N ALA A 264 -44.14 9.41 -27.39
CA ALA A 264 -43.70 8.16 -26.74
C ALA A 264 -42.19 7.95 -26.91
N ASN A 265 -41.65 8.16 -28.10
CA ASN A 265 -40.21 8.07 -28.33
C ASN A 265 -39.40 9.06 -27.48
N LEU A 266 -39.88 10.30 -27.33
CA LEU A 266 -39.23 11.28 -26.46
C LEU A 266 -39.29 10.87 -25.00
N THR A 267 -40.41 10.31 -24.54
CA THR A 267 -40.56 9.76 -23.18
C THR A 267 -39.59 8.61 -22.93
N ASP A 268 -39.49 7.64 -23.84
CA ASP A 268 -38.56 6.51 -23.73
C ASP A 268 -37.09 6.97 -23.66
N ARG A 269 -36.73 7.93 -24.52
CA ARG A 269 -35.38 8.51 -24.51
C ARG A 269 -35.12 9.32 -23.25
N ALA A 270 -36.12 10.00 -22.71
CA ALA A 270 -35.99 10.71 -21.43
C ALA A 270 -35.78 9.73 -20.28
N HIS A 271 -36.51 8.61 -20.24
CA HIS A 271 -36.26 7.51 -19.30
C HIS A 271 -34.82 7.01 -19.39
N GLY A 272 -34.35 6.71 -20.60
CA GLY A 272 -32.96 6.29 -20.84
C GLY A 272 -31.95 7.32 -20.34
N ALA A 273 -32.15 8.60 -20.63
CA ALA A 273 -31.26 9.68 -20.19
C ALA A 273 -31.21 9.83 -18.66
N VAL A 274 -32.32 9.60 -17.95
CA VAL A 274 -32.34 9.62 -16.49
C VAL A 274 -31.66 8.38 -15.90
N ALA A 275 -31.90 7.20 -16.49
CA ALA A 275 -31.23 5.97 -16.08
C ALA A 275 -29.70 6.06 -16.24
N GLU A 276 -29.22 6.56 -17.38
CA GLU A 276 -27.79 6.81 -17.61
C GLU A 276 -27.20 7.82 -16.60
N ALA A 277 -27.98 8.84 -16.22
CA ALA A 277 -27.56 9.80 -15.21
C ALA A 277 -27.47 9.19 -13.80
N LEU A 278 -28.34 8.24 -13.46
CA LEU A 278 -28.28 7.49 -12.20
C LEU A 278 -27.05 6.56 -12.16
N GLU A 279 -26.79 5.82 -13.24
CA GLU A 279 -25.59 4.97 -13.36
C GLU A 279 -24.29 5.79 -13.30
N GLU A 280 -24.28 6.96 -13.97
CA GLU A 280 -23.14 7.89 -13.87
C GLU A 280 -22.98 8.43 -12.44
N PHE A 281 -24.09 8.75 -11.77
CA PHE A 281 -24.09 9.22 -10.40
C PHE A 281 -23.47 8.18 -9.46
N GLU A 282 -23.92 6.93 -9.46
CA GLU A 282 -23.42 5.90 -8.55
C GLU A 282 -21.92 5.69 -8.72
N ARG A 283 -21.47 5.49 -9.97
CA ARG A 283 -20.04 5.31 -10.26
C ARG A 283 -19.17 6.47 -9.76
N ARG A 284 -19.66 7.70 -9.86
CA ARG A 284 -18.92 8.90 -9.42
C ARG A 284 -19.02 9.13 -7.92
N ALA A 285 -20.15 8.80 -7.31
CA ALA A 285 -20.36 8.81 -5.87
C ALA A 285 -19.41 7.82 -5.19
N ASP A 286 -19.35 6.58 -5.67
CA ASP A 286 -18.45 5.54 -5.16
C ASP A 286 -16.98 5.93 -5.33
N ALA A 287 -16.63 6.54 -6.47
CA ALA A 287 -15.27 7.06 -6.68
C ALA A 287 -14.93 8.23 -5.76
N LEU A 288 -15.92 9.02 -5.32
CA LEU A 288 -15.72 10.08 -4.33
C LEU A 288 -15.60 9.51 -2.91
N GLU A 289 -16.44 8.54 -2.56
CA GLU A 289 -16.41 7.82 -1.29
C GLU A 289 -15.07 7.10 -1.09
N ALA A 290 -14.57 6.39 -2.11
CA ALA A 290 -13.27 5.73 -2.05
C ALA A 290 -12.10 6.70 -1.79
N ARG A 291 -12.28 8.01 -2.02
CA ARG A 291 -11.28 9.03 -1.70
C ARG A 291 -11.33 9.46 -0.24
N CYS A 292 -12.43 9.22 0.48
CA CYS A 292 -12.53 9.47 1.92
C CYS A 292 -11.58 8.58 2.72
N ASP A 293 -11.23 7.40 2.19
CA ASP A 293 -10.22 6.51 2.78
C ASP A 293 -8.78 7.02 2.61
N LEU A 294 -8.57 8.08 1.82
CA LEU A 294 -7.26 8.61 1.49
C LEU A 294 -6.94 9.85 2.31
N ARG A 295 -5.74 9.86 2.88
CA ARG A 295 -5.20 11.06 3.52
C ARG A 295 -4.54 11.99 2.51
N PHE A 296 -5.04 13.22 2.41
CA PHE A 296 -4.49 14.23 1.52
C PHE A 296 -3.51 15.16 2.24
N TYR A 297 -2.33 15.34 1.66
CA TYR A 297 -1.35 16.32 2.12
C TYR A 297 -1.30 17.51 1.15
N ARG A 298 -1.33 18.73 1.69
CA ARG A 298 -1.11 19.93 0.90
C ARG A 298 0.39 20.14 0.69
N VAL A 299 0.82 20.10 -0.57
CA VAL A 299 2.17 20.53 -0.96
C VAL A 299 2.32 22.00 -0.59
N ARG A 300 3.29 22.31 0.28
CA ARG A 300 3.57 23.68 0.74
C ARG A 300 4.60 24.39 -0.13
N GLU A 301 5.60 23.63 -0.57
CA GLU A 301 6.74 24.15 -1.31
C GLU A 301 7.27 23.06 -2.24
N VAL A 302 7.80 23.47 -3.39
CA VAL A 302 8.48 22.61 -4.35
C VAL A 302 9.80 23.29 -4.68
N GLU A 303 10.90 22.64 -4.35
CA GLU A 303 12.25 23.14 -4.59
C GLU A 303 12.98 22.28 -5.60
N THR A 304 13.94 22.88 -6.32
CA THR A 304 14.85 22.15 -7.21
C THR A 304 16.17 21.93 -6.49
N ILE A 305 16.53 20.68 -6.22
CA ILE A 305 17.81 20.33 -5.61
C ILE A 305 18.87 20.22 -6.72
N PRO A 306 20.00 20.96 -6.63
CA PRO A 306 21.07 20.86 -7.61
C PRO A 306 21.79 19.52 -7.51
N ASN A 307 22.07 18.92 -8.65
CA ASN A 307 22.88 17.70 -8.76
C ASN A 307 24.36 18.01 -8.53
N ALA A 308 24.77 18.03 -7.25
CA ALA A 308 26.12 18.39 -6.80
C ALA A 308 26.47 17.63 -5.50
N GLY A 309 27.75 17.63 -5.12
CA GLY A 309 28.25 16.93 -3.92
C GLY A 309 28.74 15.50 -4.21
N ASP A 310 28.89 14.71 -3.14
CA ASP A 310 29.48 13.36 -3.20
C ASP A 310 28.58 12.36 -3.96
N ASP A 311 27.28 12.62 -4.03
CA ASP A 311 26.28 11.79 -4.72
C ASP A 311 25.91 12.31 -6.12
N ALA A 312 26.66 13.27 -6.68
CA ALA A 312 26.36 13.85 -7.98
C ALA A 312 26.47 12.79 -9.10
N CYS A 313 25.42 12.66 -9.92
CA CYS A 313 25.35 11.62 -10.95
C CYS A 313 25.05 12.22 -12.34
N LYS A 314 25.68 11.71 -13.40
CA LYS A 314 25.48 12.27 -14.76
C LYS A 314 24.07 11.98 -15.32
N TRP A 315 23.45 10.90 -14.87
CA TRP A 315 22.14 10.43 -15.30
C TRP A 315 21.36 9.90 -14.11
N VAL A 316 20.10 10.30 -13.98
CA VAL A 316 19.16 9.72 -13.01
C VAL A 316 18.21 8.82 -13.80
N TYR A 317 18.37 7.51 -13.66
CA TYR A 317 17.46 6.53 -14.27
C TYR A 317 16.30 6.20 -13.34
N ASP A 318 16.58 6.04 -12.04
CA ASP A 318 15.60 5.83 -10.98
C ASP A 318 16.01 6.61 -9.72
N VAL A 319 15.05 7.27 -9.06
CA VAL A 319 15.29 7.95 -7.79
C VAL A 319 15.16 6.92 -6.68
N THR A 320 16.28 6.56 -6.07
CA THR A 320 16.34 5.64 -4.93
C THR A 320 16.38 6.43 -3.63
N VAL A 321 15.50 6.11 -2.69
CA VAL A 321 15.43 6.77 -1.38
C VAL A 321 16.18 5.95 -0.33
N GLU A 322 17.34 6.43 0.07
CA GLU A 322 18.08 5.91 1.22
C GLU A 322 17.39 6.26 2.55
N PRO A 323 17.50 5.43 3.61
CA PRO A 323 18.27 4.18 3.72
C PRO A 323 17.51 2.94 3.19
N THR A 324 16.28 3.14 2.71
CA THR A 324 15.34 2.04 2.45
C THR A 324 15.52 1.41 1.08
N ASN A 325 16.24 2.07 0.19
CA ASN A 325 16.37 1.72 -1.23
C ASN A 325 15.00 1.56 -1.91
N THR A 326 14.06 2.45 -1.56
CA THR A 326 12.73 2.48 -2.17
C THR A 326 12.78 3.32 -3.43
N PHE A 327 12.18 2.84 -4.53
CA PHE A 327 12.23 3.53 -5.82
C PHE A 327 11.04 4.47 -6.00
N VAL A 328 11.27 5.64 -6.59
CA VAL A 328 10.21 6.53 -7.05
C VAL A 328 10.23 6.58 -8.57
N SER A 329 9.14 6.14 -9.22
CA SER A 329 8.98 6.18 -10.67
C SER A 329 7.59 6.69 -11.03
N GLN A 330 7.50 7.58 -12.02
CA GLN A 330 6.23 8.18 -12.50
C GLN A 330 5.35 8.78 -11.37
N GLY A 331 5.97 9.35 -10.33
CA GLY A 331 5.25 9.94 -9.20
C GLY A 331 4.68 8.92 -8.20
N VAL A 332 5.04 7.64 -8.32
CA VAL A 332 4.62 6.56 -7.43
C VAL A 332 5.83 6.00 -6.69
N VAL A 333 5.68 5.76 -5.38
CA VAL A 333 6.64 5.02 -4.58
C VAL A 333 6.48 3.54 -4.91
N LEU A 334 7.41 2.97 -5.64
CA LEU A 334 7.48 1.55 -5.95
C LEU A 334 7.99 0.81 -4.72
N HIS A 335 7.06 0.14 -4.04
CA HIS A 335 7.38 -0.70 -2.92
C HIS A 335 7.83 -2.09 -3.42
N ASN A 336 8.95 -2.61 -2.89
CA ASN A 336 9.44 -3.95 -3.19
C ASN A 336 8.57 -4.99 -2.48
N SER A 337 7.36 -5.27 -2.97
CA SER A 337 6.47 -6.32 -2.44
C SER A 337 5.77 -7.11 -3.54
N ILE A 338 5.67 -8.42 -3.34
CA ILE A 338 4.96 -9.35 -4.23
C ILE A 338 3.80 -9.96 -3.42
N SER A 339 2.59 -9.89 -3.98
CA SER A 339 1.42 -10.56 -3.44
C SER A 339 1.36 -11.99 -3.97
N ILE A 340 1.31 -12.96 -3.07
CA ILE A 340 1.15 -14.37 -3.42
C ILE A 340 -0.21 -14.84 -2.90
N SER A 341 -0.99 -15.43 -3.81
CA SER A 341 -2.24 -16.12 -3.51
C SER A 341 -2.11 -17.59 -3.89
N LYS A 342 -1.90 -18.47 -2.91
CA LYS A 342 -1.81 -19.92 -3.14
C LYS A 342 -2.34 -20.69 -1.94
N ALA A 343 -3.14 -21.72 -2.19
CA ALA A 343 -3.68 -22.63 -1.15
C ALA A 343 -4.41 -21.90 0.00
N GLY A 344 -5.16 -20.84 -0.30
CA GLY A 344 -5.90 -20.06 0.69
C GLY A 344 -5.03 -19.07 1.50
N ILE A 345 -3.72 -19.02 1.24
CA ILE A 345 -2.83 -18.03 1.82
C ILE A 345 -2.76 -16.85 0.87
N ASN A 346 -3.30 -15.71 1.31
CA ASN A 346 -3.08 -14.41 0.70
C ASN A 346 -2.06 -13.68 1.57
N ALA A 347 -0.83 -13.52 1.07
CA ALA A 347 0.23 -12.84 1.81
C ALA A 347 0.98 -11.87 0.90
N THR A 348 1.18 -10.65 1.40
CA THR A 348 2.05 -9.64 0.79
C THR A 348 3.45 -9.80 1.38
N LEU A 349 4.39 -10.28 0.58
CA LEU A 349 5.78 -10.48 1.02
C LEU A 349 6.64 -9.33 0.52
N LYS A 350 7.59 -8.87 1.34
CA LYS A 350 8.64 -7.98 0.86
C LYS A 350 9.48 -8.74 -0.19
N ALA A 351 9.61 -8.18 -1.38
CA ALA A 351 10.37 -8.68 -2.52
C ALA A 351 11.90 -8.54 -2.32
N ARG A 352 12.38 -8.69 -1.07
CA ARG A 352 13.81 -8.90 -0.77
C ARG A 352 14.16 -10.38 -0.92
N CYS A 353 13.70 -10.99 -2.01
CA CYS A 353 14.00 -12.39 -2.33
C CYS A 353 14.91 -12.42 -3.55
N SER A 354 15.96 -13.25 -3.50
CA SER A 354 16.72 -13.57 -4.70
C SER A 354 15.83 -14.40 -5.63
N LEU A 355 15.62 -13.93 -6.86
CA LEU A 355 14.85 -14.64 -7.88
C LEU A 355 15.79 -15.58 -8.63
N LEU A 356 15.56 -16.88 -8.53
CA LEU A 356 16.23 -17.87 -9.37
C LEU A 356 15.29 -18.27 -10.51
N GLY A 357 15.67 -17.93 -11.74
CA GLY A 357 14.96 -18.32 -12.95
C GLY A 357 15.73 -19.42 -13.70
N ALA A 358 15.01 -20.38 -14.25
CA ALA A 358 15.54 -21.33 -15.21
C ALA A 358 14.68 -21.26 -16.47
N ALA A 359 15.33 -21.13 -17.64
CA ALA A 359 14.65 -21.06 -18.93
C ALA A 359 15.37 -21.96 -19.93
N ASN A 360 14.60 -22.60 -20.79
CA ASN A 360 15.13 -23.37 -21.90
C ASN A 360 15.38 -22.45 -23.11
N PRO A 361 16.43 -22.68 -23.90
CA PRO A 361 16.61 -21.98 -25.16
C PRO A 361 15.49 -22.33 -26.16
N LYS A 362 15.09 -21.36 -26.99
CA LYS A 362 13.99 -21.48 -27.96
C LYS A 362 14.09 -22.71 -28.87
N TYR A 363 15.32 -23.08 -29.24
CA TYR A 363 15.60 -24.20 -30.14
C TYR A 363 16.22 -25.41 -29.44
N GLY A 364 16.09 -25.50 -28.11
CA GLY A 364 16.54 -26.64 -27.31
C GLY A 364 18.04 -26.67 -27.00
N ARG A 365 18.86 -25.85 -27.67
CA ARG A 365 20.29 -25.63 -27.36
C ARG A 365 20.65 -24.15 -27.47
N PHE A 366 21.65 -23.71 -26.70
CA PHE A 366 22.21 -22.38 -26.83
C PHE A 366 23.27 -22.36 -27.94
N ASP A 367 23.20 -21.34 -28.80
CA ASP A 367 24.23 -20.99 -29.77
C ASP A 367 25.23 -20.02 -29.12
N GLN A 368 26.53 -20.32 -29.21
CA GLN A 368 27.60 -19.49 -28.65
C GLN A 368 27.86 -18.21 -29.47
N TYR A 369 27.34 -18.11 -30.68
CA TYR A 369 27.53 -16.98 -31.59
C TYR A 369 26.36 -15.98 -31.60
N GLU A 370 25.29 -16.24 -30.85
CA GLU A 370 24.11 -15.37 -30.75
C GLU A 370 23.93 -14.83 -29.32
N PRO A 371 23.38 -13.61 -29.11
CA PRO A 371 23.11 -13.09 -27.77
C PRO A 371 22.09 -13.93 -26.98
N ILE A 372 22.37 -14.21 -25.70
CA ILE A 372 21.50 -15.01 -24.81
C ILE A 372 20.06 -14.45 -24.75
N GLY A 373 19.91 -13.12 -24.78
CA GLY A 373 18.60 -12.46 -24.72
C GLY A 373 17.69 -12.77 -25.90
N GLU A 374 18.25 -13.08 -27.07
CA GLU A 374 17.48 -13.43 -28.27
C GLU A 374 17.08 -14.92 -28.28
N GLN A 375 17.87 -15.75 -27.58
CA GLN A 375 17.72 -17.19 -27.51
C GLN A 375 16.75 -17.68 -26.43
N ILE A 376 16.32 -16.81 -25.50
CA ILE A 376 15.36 -17.12 -24.44
C ILE A 376 14.01 -16.49 -24.76
N ASP A 377 12.91 -17.21 -24.46
CA ASP A 377 11.54 -16.70 -24.62
C ASP A 377 11.11 -15.83 -23.43
N LEU A 378 11.87 -14.75 -23.19
CA LEU A 378 11.59 -13.74 -22.16
C LEU A 378 11.83 -12.35 -22.77
N GLU A 379 11.00 -11.36 -22.42
CA GLU A 379 11.25 -10.00 -22.89
C GLU A 379 12.62 -9.49 -22.40
N PRO A 380 13.41 -8.78 -23.23
CA PRO A 380 14.73 -8.25 -22.85
C PRO A 380 14.72 -7.40 -21.56
N ALA A 381 13.63 -6.68 -21.30
CA ALA A 381 13.44 -5.87 -20.10
C ALA A 381 13.25 -6.68 -18.81
N LEU A 382 12.89 -7.97 -18.90
CA LEU A 382 12.87 -8.90 -17.77
C LEU A 382 14.24 -9.54 -17.57
N ILE A 383 14.92 -9.92 -18.66
CA ILE A 383 16.28 -10.49 -18.61
C ILE A 383 17.26 -9.49 -17.99
N SER A 384 17.15 -8.20 -18.34
CA SER A 384 18.03 -7.15 -17.79
C SER A 384 17.88 -6.90 -16.29
N ARG A 385 16.88 -7.51 -15.62
CA ARG A 385 16.68 -7.41 -14.16
C ARG A 385 17.42 -8.49 -13.38
N PHE A 386 18.00 -9.48 -14.07
CA PHE A 386 18.84 -10.49 -13.42
C PHE A 386 20.28 -9.96 -13.34
N ASP A 387 20.82 -9.91 -12.13
CA ASP A 387 22.22 -9.50 -11.90
C ASP A 387 23.23 -10.54 -12.44
N LEU A 388 22.82 -11.81 -12.47
CA LEU A 388 23.64 -12.95 -12.88
C LEU A 388 22.85 -13.86 -13.82
N ILE A 389 23.45 -14.21 -14.96
CA ILE A 389 22.87 -15.12 -15.94
C ILE A 389 23.93 -16.18 -16.26
N PHE A 390 23.56 -17.45 -16.12
CA PHE A 390 24.42 -18.59 -16.44
C PHE A 390 23.75 -19.44 -17.52
N THR A 391 24.49 -19.77 -18.56
CA THR A 391 24.07 -20.77 -19.55
C THR A 391 24.68 -22.11 -19.17
N VAL A 392 23.86 -23.17 -19.18
CA VAL A 392 24.33 -24.55 -19.09
C VAL A 392 24.28 -25.11 -20.50
N THR A 393 25.44 -25.32 -21.10
CA THR A 393 25.58 -25.83 -22.47
C THR A 393 26.08 -27.27 -22.44
N ASP A 394 25.49 -28.09 -23.29
CA ASP A 394 25.92 -29.45 -23.57
C ASP A 394 26.69 -29.43 -24.90
N GLU A 395 28.02 -29.60 -24.84
CA GLU A 395 28.87 -29.65 -26.02
C GLU A 395 29.03 -31.12 -26.43
N PRO A 396 28.58 -31.53 -27.64
CA PRO A 396 28.68 -32.91 -28.08
C PRO A 396 30.16 -33.27 -28.30
N ASP A 397 30.60 -34.32 -27.63
CA ASP A 397 31.94 -34.90 -27.77
C ASP A 397 31.79 -36.38 -28.09
N GLU A 398 32.31 -36.81 -29.25
CA GLU A 398 32.10 -38.18 -29.73
C GLU A 398 32.67 -39.23 -28.78
N GLU A 399 33.75 -38.94 -28.07
CA GLU A 399 34.40 -39.89 -27.16
C GLU A 399 33.62 -39.98 -25.85
N ASP A 400 33.26 -38.84 -25.25
CA ASP A 400 32.47 -38.80 -24.02
C ASP A 400 31.05 -39.32 -24.23
N ASP A 401 30.40 -38.99 -25.35
CA ASP A 401 29.09 -39.50 -25.72
C ASP A 401 29.14 -41.02 -25.98
N ALA A 402 30.20 -41.52 -26.61
CA ALA A 402 30.40 -42.96 -26.82
C ALA A 402 30.61 -43.70 -25.49
N ASN A 403 31.45 -43.15 -24.60
CA ASN A 403 31.70 -43.71 -23.27
C ASN A 403 30.41 -43.74 -22.43
N LEU A 404 29.62 -42.67 -22.48
CA LEU A 404 28.34 -42.58 -21.77
C LEU A 404 27.32 -43.57 -22.35
N ALA A 405 27.21 -43.66 -23.67
CA ALA A 405 26.33 -44.61 -24.34
C ALA A 405 26.73 -46.06 -24.04
N GLU A 406 28.02 -46.39 -24.09
CA GLU A 406 28.55 -47.71 -23.76
C GLU A 406 28.28 -48.06 -22.29
N HIS A 407 28.45 -47.10 -21.37
CA HIS A 407 28.11 -47.29 -19.97
C HIS A 407 26.61 -47.57 -19.77
N ILE A 408 25.73 -46.84 -20.44
CA ILE A 408 24.27 -47.05 -20.38
C ILE A 408 23.89 -48.40 -20.98
N ILE A 409 24.50 -48.79 -22.11
CA ILE A 409 24.26 -50.08 -22.76
C ILE A 409 24.71 -51.23 -21.85
N ASN A 410 25.93 -51.15 -21.30
CA ASN A 410 26.47 -52.17 -20.40
C ASN A 410 25.63 -52.30 -19.12
N THR A 411 25.20 -51.18 -18.55
CA THR A 411 24.33 -51.18 -17.36
C THR A 411 22.97 -51.82 -17.66
N ASN A 412 22.35 -51.50 -18.81
CA ASN A 412 21.10 -52.11 -19.22
C ASN A 412 21.26 -53.61 -19.53
N TYR A 413 22.36 -54.00 -20.18
CA TYR A 413 22.66 -55.40 -20.50
C TYR A 413 22.89 -56.23 -19.23
N ALA A 414 23.62 -55.70 -18.25
CA ALA A 414 23.76 -56.32 -16.93
C ALA A 414 22.41 -56.46 -16.21
N GLY A 415 21.55 -55.43 -16.27
CA GLY A 415 20.19 -55.49 -15.74
C GLY A 415 19.30 -56.53 -16.44
N GLU A 416 19.43 -56.69 -17.76
CA GLU A 416 18.73 -57.70 -18.55
C GLU A 416 19.20 -59.12 -18.19
N LEU A 417 20.52 -59.33 -18.08
CA LEU A 417 21.12 -60.60 -17.64
C LEU A 417 20.68 -60.99 -16.23
N HIS A 418 20.64 -60.02 -15.31
CA HIS A 418 20.15 -60.23 -13.94
C HIS A 418 18.68 -60.68 -13.95
N THR A 419 17.84 -60.01 -14.74
CA THR A 419 16.41 -60.35 -14.88
C THR A 419 16.20 -61.72 -15.52
N HIS A 420 17.03 -62.08 -16.51
CA HIS A 420 16.97 -63.38 -17.18
C HIS A 420 17.38 -64.53 -16.26
N ARG A 421 18.30 -64.28 -15.33
CA ARG A 421 18.71 -65.23 -14.29
C ARG A 421 17.63 -65.45 -13.22
N GLU A 422 16.98 -64.39 -12.76
CA GLU A 422 15.94 -64.50 -11.73
C GLU A 422 14.64 -65.15 -12.25
N ASN A 423 14.25 -64.88 -13.50
CA ASN A 423 12.94 -65.29 -14.02
C ASN A 423 12.96 -66.54 -14.91
N THR A 424 14.13 -67.11 -15.25
CA THR A 424 14.24 -68.33 -16.06
C THR A 424 14.82 -69.49 -15.25
N ALA A 425 14.00 -70.51 -14.99
CA ALA A 425 14.35 -71.65 -14.12
C ALA A 425 15.54 -72.53 -14.61
N THR A 426 16.01 -72.31 -15.84
CA THR A 426 17.18 -72.99 -16.46
C THR A 426 18.15 -71.97 -17.07
N SER A 427 18.34 -70.82 -16.40
CA SER A 427 19.37 -69.87 -16.83
C SER A 427 20.76 -70.44 -16.59
N ASN A 428 21.60 -70.41 -17.63
CA ASN A 428 23.03 -70.79 -17.55
C ASN A 428 23.93 -69.57 -17.27
N VAL A 429 23.35 -68.39 -17.02
CA VAL A 429 24.09 -67.14 -16.78
C VAL A 429 24.66 -67.11 -15.37
N THR A 430 25.98 -67.00 -15.27
CA THR A 430 26.74 -67.01 -14.02
C THR A 430 26.83 -65.60 -13.41
N GLN A 431 27.08 -65.48 -12.09
CA GLN A 431 27.20 -64.15 -11.44
C GLN A 431 28.38 -63.33 -11.99
N GLU A 432 29.47 -63.99 -12.37
CA GLU A 432 30.64 -63.34 -13.02
C GLU A 432 30.33 -62.77 -14.41
N GLU A 433 29.23 -63.18 -15.07
CA GLU A 433 28.82 -62.60 -16.35
C GLU A 433 27.86 -61.40 -16.18
N VAL A 434 27.33 -61.19 -14.97
CA VAL A 434 26.41 -60.09 -14.62
C VAL A 434 27.16 -58.91 -14.02
N ASP A 435 28.22 -59.18 -13.27
CA ASP A 435 29.12 -58.20 -12.64
C ASP A 435 30.16 -57.68 -13.64
#